data_AF-A0A7J2J6Y8-F1
#
_entry.id   AF-A0A7J2J6Y8-F1
#
_cell.length_a   1.000
_cell.length_b   1.000
_cell.length_c   1.000
_cell.angle_alpha   90.00
_cell.angle_beta   90.00
_cell.angle_gamma   90.00
#
_symmetry.space_group_name_H-M   'P 1'
#
loop_
_entity.id
_entity.type
_entity.pdbx_description
1 polymer ?
#
loop_
_entity_poly.entity_id
_entity_poly.type
_entity_poly.pdbx_seq_one_letter_code
_entity_poly.pdbx_strand_id
1 'polypeptide(L)'
;MNLELKTVITVSVRHYNSLKYIKGLAKLRERYSNLGLNLVAGNRLYLTEKEQKRPIAKLLKKAVKLAVKIFNDTEVFVGTEGVINIVSKLAAEHEIIPFLLMDKNLEEQITKIKTINKNGIIALYTPFLIFSKEDSDLNGMIQLADYALRRKWVRKYLTRKGHNFNQIQALFKEKKKAPNMKHQSMETLLHVFKELSIFGDMQTISRHLERLREVNIIIGFPLREEESQVRHFAEVL
;
A
#
# COMPACT_ATOMS: atom_id res chain seq x y z
N MET A 1 -24.18 -2.44 -9.09
CA MET A 1 -22.97 -1.70 -9.49
C MET A 1 -22.47 -2.31 -10.79
N ASN A 2 -22.32 -1.51 -11.85
CA ASN A 2 -21.50 -1.95 -12.99
C ASN A 2 -20.03 -1.87 -12.55
N LEU A 3 -19.40 -3.02 -12.38
CA LEU A 3 -17.98 -3.10 -12.04
C LEU A 3 -17.16 -2.80 -13.29
N GLU A 4 -16.52 -1.64 -13.34
CA GLU A 4 -15.56 -1.33 -14.38
C GLU A 4 -14.21 -1.96 -14.04
N LEU A 5 -13.73 -2.87 -14.89
CA LEU A 5 -12.42 -3.49 -14.71
C LEU A 5 -11.34 -2.51 -15.16
N LYS A 6 -10.47 -2.11 -14.25
CA LYS A 6 -9.27 -1.30 -14.54
C LYS A 6 -8.00 -2.09 -14.31
N THR A 7 -7.07 -2.02 -15.27
CA THR A 7 -5.74 -2.64 -15.13
C THR A 7 -4.72 -1.55 -14.84
N VAL A 8 -3.97 -1.66 -13.74
CA VAL A 8 -2.93 -0.67 -13.39
C VAL A 8 -1.56 -1.34 -13.38
N ILE A 9 -0.68 -0.92 -14.28
CA ILE A 9 0.69 -1.47 -14.35
C ILE A 9 1.59 -0.72 -13.37
N THR A 10 2.30 -1.45 -12.52
CA THR A 10 3.29 -0.85 -11.61
C THR A 10 4.69 -0.85 -12.22
N VAL A 11 5.34 0.31 -12.28
CA VAL A 11 6.73 0.48 -12.75
C VAL A 11 7.60 1.09 -11.66
N SER A 12 8.66 0.39 -11.28
CA SER A 12 9.71 0.92 -10.42
C SER A 12 10.66 1.81 -11.21
N VAL A 13 10.73 3.09 -10.86
CA VAL A 13 11.53 4.07 -11.61
C VAL A 13 13.04 3.84 -11.50
N ARG A 14 13.48 3.14 -10.44
CA ARG A 14 14.90 2.79 -10.22
C ARG A 14 15.38 1.61 -11.07
N HIS A 15 14.49 0.79 -11.63
CA HIS A 15 14.93 -0.25 -12.55
C HIS A 15 15.57 0.32 -13.81
N TYR A 16 16.58 -0.37 -14.34
CA TYR A 16 17.07 -0.06 -15.68
C TYR A 16 15.94 -0.14 -16.69
N ASN A 17 16.01 0.69 -17.73
CA ASN A 17 14.99 0.77 -18.78
C ASN A 17 13.58 1.18 -18.34
N SER A 18 13.33 1.56 -17.08
CA SER A 18 12.01 2.00 -16.58
C SER A 18 11.32 3.02 -17.51
N LEU A 19 12.04 4.05 -17.95
CA LEU A 19 11.51 5.04 -18.90
C LEU A 19 11.23 4.46 -20.29
N LYS A 20 12.03 3.50 -20.77
CA LYS A 20 11.78 2.80 -22.04
C LYS A 20 10.53 1.93 -21.93
N TYR A 21 10.34 1.24 -20.80
CA TYR A 21 9.12 0.49 -20.53
C TYR A 21 7.90 1.39 -20.51
N ILE A 22 7.93 2.53 -19.79
CA ILE A 22 6.82 3.50 -19.77
C ILE A 22 6.49 3.99 -21.19
N LYS A 23 7.50 4.31 -22.02
CA LYS A 23 7.26 4.66 -23.44
C LYS A 23 6.61 3.53 -24.22
N GLY A 24 7.02 2.29 -23.98
CA GLY A 24 6.45 1.11 -24.62
C GLY A 24 4.98 0.88 -24.27
N LEU A 25 4.53 1.36 -23.10
CA LEU A 25 3.13 1.28 -22.69
C LEU A 25 2.20 2.20 -23.50
N ALA A 26 2.71 3.19 -24.23
CA ALA A 26 1.87 4.10 -25.03
C ALA A 26 1.00 3.33 -26.04
N LYS A 27 1.59 2.36 -26.76
CA LYS A 27 0.84 1.52 -27.71
C LYS A 27 -0.22 0.65 -27.04
N LEU A 28 0.05 0.20 -25.81
CA LEU A 28 -0.94 -0.57 -25.04
C LEU A 28 -2.07 0.34 -24.56
N ARG A 29 -1.75 1.58 -24.13
CA ARG A 29 -2.74 2.56 -23.70
C ARG A 29 -3.66 2.98 -24.83
N GLU A 30 -3.14 3.16 -26.05
CA GLU A 30 -3.96 3.43 -27.24
C GLU A 30 -4.97 2.29 -27.53
N ARG A 31 -4.58 1.04 -27.23
CA ARG A 31 -5.43 -0.13 -27.44
C ARG A 31 -6.41 -0.41 -26.30
N TYR A 32 -6.05 -0.05 -25.07
CA TYR A 32 -6.79 -0.39 -23.86
C TYR A 32 -7.04 0.88 -23.03
N SER A 33 -8.26 1.42 -23.14
CA SER A 33 -8.67 2.66 -22.45
C SER A 33 -8.71 2.53 -20.92
N ASN A 34 -8.93 1.32 -20.41
CA ASN A 34 -8.97 1.01 -18.98
C ASN A 34 -7.59 0.75 -18.35
N LEU A 35 -6.50 1.10 -19.05
CA LEU A 35 -5.13 0.93 -18.59
C LEU A 35 -4.63 2.16 -17.83
N GLY A 36 -4.34 2.00 -16.55
CA GLY A 36 -3.66 3.00 -15.72
C GLY A 36 -2.20 2.66 -15.43
N LEU A 37 -1.51 3.58 -14.75
CA LEU A 37 -0.11 3.42 -14.38
C LEU A 37 0.12 3.75 -12.90
N ASN A 38 0.94 2.94 -12.25
CA ASN A 38 1.48 3.22 -10.91
C ASN A 38 3.00 3.32 -10.97
N LEU A 39 3.56 4.46 -10.57
CA LEU A 39 5.00 4.67 -10.48
C LEU A 39 5.47 4.52 -9.04
N VAL A 40 6.49 3.71 -8.80
CA VAL A 40 7.06 3.55 -7.46
C VAL A 40 8.57 3.80 -7.45
N ALA A 41 9.07 4.17 -6.26
CA ALA A 41 10.48 4.31 -5.98
C ALA A 41 11.32 3.07 -6.32
N GLY A 42 10.73 1.88 -6.18
CA GLY A 42 11.41 0.60 -6.20
C GLY A 42 11.86 0.18 -4.80
N ASN A 43 11.35 -0.96 -4.34
CA ASN A 43 11.76 -1.56 -3.07
C ASN A 43 13.18 -2.12 -3.22
N ARG A 44 14.06 -1.74 -2.28
CA ARG A 44 15.49 -2.11 -2.29
C ARG A 44 15.74 -3.61 -2.37
N LEU A 45 14.83 -4.44 -1.85
CA LEU A 45 14.94 -5.90 -1.89
C LEU A 45 14.88 -6.47 -3.31
N TYR A 46 14.31 -5.74 -4.27
CA TYR A 46 14.16 -6.16 -5.66
C TYR A 46 15.08 -5.39 -6.61
N LEU A 47 15.96 -4.54 -6.08
CA LEU A 47 16.88 -3.73 -6.87
C LEU A 47 18.31 -4.24 -6.73
N THR A 48 19.02 -4.29 -7.84
CA THR A 48 20.48 -4.49 -7.83
C THR A 48 21.18 -3.34 -7.09
N GLU A 49 22.40 -3.57 -6.60
CA GLU A 49 23.16 -2.52 -5.91
C GLU A 49 23.34 -1.25 -6.76
N LYS A 50 23.54 -1.43 -8.07
CA LYS A 50 23.67 -0.32 -9.01
C LYS A 50 22.37 0.48 -9.11
N GLU A 51 21.22 -0.19 -9.18
CA GLU A 51 19.90 0.46 -9.23
C GLU A 51 19.56 1.19 -7.92
N GLN A 52 19.94 0.63 -6.77
CA GLN A 52 19.71 1.24 -5.46
C GLN A 52 20.39 2.61 -5.33
N LYS A 53 21.55 2.81 -5.97
CA LYS A 53 22.35 4.05 -5.96
C LYS A 53 21.83 5.12 -6.92
N ARG A 54 20.84 4.84 -7.76
CA ARG A 54 20.36 5.78 -8.79
C ARG A 54 19.57 6.96 -8.16
N PRO A 55 19.63 8.16 -8.76
CA PRO A 55 19.04 9.37 -8.18
C PRO A 55 17.51 9.37 -8.31
N ILE A 56 16.82 8.92 -7.25
CA ILE A 56 15.38 8.69 -7.28
C ILE A 56 14.56 9.93 -7.64
N ALA A 57 14.87 11.11 -7.10
CA ALA A 57 14.12 12.33 -7.37
C ALA A 57 14.14 12.69 -8.87
N LYS A 58 15.32 12.60 -9.50
CA LYS A 58 15.50 12.88 -10.93
C LYS A 58 14.76 11.85 -11.79
N LEU A 59 14.80 10.58 -11.40
CA LEU A 59 14.12 9.50 -12.13
C LEU A 59 12.60 9.62 -12.03
N LEU A 60 12.08 9.89 -10.83
CA LEU A 60 10.64 10.04 -10.59
C LEU A 60 10.08 11.24 -11.35
N LYS A 61 10.74 12.40 -11.32
CA LYS A 61 10.34 13.58 -12.10
C LYS A 61 10.30 13.31 -13.60
N LYS A 62 11.28 12.57 -14.14
CA LYS A 62 11.29 12.17 -15.57
C LYS A 62 10.16 11.20 -15.89
N ALA A 63 9.92 10.21 -15.02
CA ALA A 63 8.88 9.21 -15.20
C ALA A 63 7.48 9.83 -15.15
N VAL A 64 7.22 10.72 -14.19
CA VAL A 64 5.93 11.44 -14.06
C VAL A 64 5.65 12.29 -15.29
N LYS A 65 6.60 13.11 -15.75
CA LYS A 65 6.42 13.93 -16.96
C LYS A 65 6.10 13.08 -18.20
N LEU A 66 6.73 11.92 -18.32
CA LEU A 66 6.48 11.00 -19.42
C LEU A 66 5.12 10.32 -19.27
N ALA A 67 4.78 9.85 -18.07
CA ALA A 67 3.54 9.16 -17.77
C ALA A 67 2.33 10.06 -18.00
N VAL A 68 2.32 11.28 -17.46
CA VAL A 68 1.22 12.24 -17.65
C VAL A 68 1.01 12.59 -19.12
N LYS A 69 2.05 12.56 -19.96
CA LYS A 69 1.90 12.75 -21.40
C LYS A 69 1.22 11.55 -22.09
N ILE A 70 1.47 10.32 -21.62
CA ILE A 70 0.98 9.09 -22.23
C ILE A 70 -0.42 8.70 -21.70
N PHE A 71 -0.66 8.98 -20.43
CA PHE A 71 -1.86 8.63 -19.67
C PHE A 71 -2.60 9.91 -19.26
N ASN A 72 -2.76 10.87 -20.17
CA ASN A 72 -3.31 12.20 -19.88
C ASN A 72 -4.82 12.21 -19.56
N ASP A 73 -5.51 11.11 -19.82
CA ASP A 73 -6.94 10.90 -19.61
C ASP A 73 -7.21 9.74 -18.62
N THR A 74 -6.16 9.24 -17.95
CA THR A 74 -6.22 8.12 -17.02
C THR A 74 -5.34 8.37 -15.80
N GLU A 75 -5.69 7.73 -14.70
CA GLU A 75 -5.06 7.96 -13.41
C GLU A 75 -3.62 7.44 -13.41
N VAL A 76 -2.70 8.34 -13.06
CA VAL A 76 -1.31 8.03 -12.80
C VAL A 76 -1.07 8.09 -11.30
N PHE A 77 -0.97 6.91 -10.69
CA PHE A 77 -0.64 6.75 -9.27
C PHE A 77 0.87 6.87 -9.06
N VAL A 78 1.28 7.46 -7.94
CA VAL A 78 2.71 7.54 -7.57
C VAL A 78 2.91 7.18 -6.11
N GLY A 79 3.56 6.04 -5.87
CA GLY A 79 3.89 5.53 -4.54
C GLY A 79 4.78 6.49 -3.75
N THR A 80 4.39 6.80 -2.51
CA THR A 80 5.06 7.81 -1.67
C THR A 80 6.17 7.27 -0.76
N GLU A 81 6.33 5.94 -0.68
CA GLU A 81 7.24 5.30 0.27
C GLU A 81 8.68 5.82 0.15
N GLY A 82 9.15 6.50 1.20
CA GLY A 82 10.50 7.10 1.25
C GLY A 82 10.72 8.31 0.34
N VAL A 83 9.69 8.78 -0.38
CA VAL A 83 9.77 9.90 -1.34
C VAL A 83 8.60 10.89 -1.25
N ILE A 84 7.84 10.87 -0.17
CA ILE A 84 6.63 11.70 0.00
C ILE A 84 6.84 13.18 -0.35
N ASN A 85 7.94 13.80 0.09
CA ASN A 85 8.27 15.20 -0.25
C ASN A 85 8.33 15.47 -1.77
N ILE A 86 8.89 14.53 -2.52
CA ILE A 86 9.05 14.65 -3.96
C ILE A 86 7.69 14.43 -4.63
N VAL A 87 6.94 13.42 -4.19
CA VAL A 87 5.63 13.09 -4.75
C VAL A 87 4.62 14.20 -4.49
N SER A 88 4.55 14.76 -3.28
CA SER A 88 3.64 15.86 -2.94
C SER A 88 3.88 17.08 -3.83
N LYS A 89 5.15 17.44 -4.11
CA LYS A 89 5.49 18.53 -5.03
C LYS A 89 5.10 18.20 -6.47
N LEU A 90 5.41 16.99 -6.94
CA LEU A 90 5.02 16.57 -8.29
C LEU A 90 3.51 16.54 -8.47
N ALA A 91 2.73 16.19 -7.44
CA ALA A 91 1.28 16.19 -7.49
C ALA A 91 0.66 17.59 -7.46
N ALA A 92 1.38 18.60 -6.97
CA ALA A 92 0.99 19.99 -7.13
C ALA A 92 1.36 20.56 -8.52
N GLU A 93 2.37 19.99 -9.18
CA GLU A 93 2.83 20.40 -10.52
C GLU A 93 2.13 19.66 -11.66
N HIS A 94 1.57 18.47 -11.39
CA HIS A 94 1.06 17.53 -12.38
C HIS A 94 -0.18 16.81 -11.86
N GLU A 95 -1.09 16.42 -12.76
CA GLU A 95 -2.29 15.62 -12.47
C GLU A 95 -1.91 14.16 -12.19
N ILE A 96 -1.24 13.93 -11.07
CA ILE A 96 -0.93 12.60 -10.54
C ILE A 96 -1.58 12.40 -9.18
N ILE A 97 -1.77 11.14 -8.80
CA ILE A 97 -2.39 10.75 -7.53
C ILE A 97 -1.30 10.19 -6.61
N PRO A 98 -0.90 10.92 -5.55
CA PRO A 98 -0.09 10.35 -4.47
C PRO A 98 -0.73 9.07 -3.93
N PHE A 99 0.04 7.98 -3.92
CA PHE A 99 -0.42 6.67 -3.53
C PHE A 99 0.28 6.22 -2.24
N LEU A 100 -0.46 6.27 -1.14
CA LEU A 100 -0.02 5.93 0.20
C LEU A 100 -0.12 4.43 0.45
N LEU A 101 0.67 3.94 1.40
CA LEU A 101 0.45 2.64 2.03
C LEU A 101 -0.14 2.87 3.41
N MET A 102 -1.07 2.00 3.83
CA MET A 102 -1.50 1.94 5.21
C MET A 102 -0.27 1.69 6.10
N ASP A 103 -0.05 2.62 7.04
CA ASP A 103 1.05 2.58 8.00
C ASP A 103 0.75 3.49 9.19
N LYS A 104 1.48 3.29 10.30
CA LYS A 104 1.31 4.03 11.56
C LYS A 104 1.47 5.56 11.50
N ASN A 105 1.98 6.08 10.38
CA ASN A 105 2.20 7.50 10.15
C ASN A 105 1.24 8.05 9.08
N LEU A 106 0.15 7.35 8.76
CA LEU A 106 -0.73 7.68 7.64
C LEU A 106 -1.33 9.10 7.76
N GLU A 107 -1.85 9.48 8.93
CA GLU A 107 -2.45 10.81 9.15
C GLU A 107 -1.44 11.95 8.92
N GLU A 108 -0.21 11.79 9.39
CA GLU A 108 0.89 12.74 9.14
C GLU A 108 1.21 12.82 7.63
N GLN A 109 1.22 11.68 6.93
CA GLN A 109 1.47 11.63 5.49
C GLN A 109 0.36 12.29 4.68
N ILE A 110 -0.92 12.08 5.04
CA ILE A 110 -2.07 12.75 4.43
C ILE A 110 -1.96 14.26 4.62
N THR A 111 -1.79 14.72 5.86
CA THR A 111 -1.64 16.14 6.22
C THR A 111 -0.53 16.79 5.41
N LYS A 112 0.60 16.11 5.29
CA LYS A 112 1.75 16.59 4.52
C LYS A 112 1.47 16.73 3.03
N ILE A 113 0.76 15.76 2.43
CA ILE A 113 0.36 15.86 1.03
C ILE A 113 -0.62 17.02 0.85
N LYS A 114 -1.67 17.11 1.66
CA LYS A 114 -2.69 18.17 1.59
C LYS A 114 -2.11 19.56 1.84
N THR A 115 -1.07 19.69 2.67
CA THR A 115 -0.40 20.98 2.89
C THR A 115 0.22 21.53 1.60
N ILE A 116 0.73 20.65 0.72
CA ILE A 116 1.38 21.00 -0.54
C ILE A 116 0.39 20.99 -1.72
N ASN A 117 -0.54 20.04 -1.72
CA ASN A 117 -1.54 19.81 -2.75
C ASN A 117 -2.95 19.79 -2.11
N LYS A 118 -3.45 20.98 -1.74
CA LYS A 118 -4.65 21.18 -0.90
C LYS A 118 -5.88 20.41 -1.37
N ASN A 119 -6.17 20.47 -2.67
CA ASN A 119 -7.35 19.83 -3.25
C ASN A 119 -7.01 18.54 -4.01
N GLY A 120 -5.79 18.04 -3.85
CA GLY A 120 -5.33 16.84 -4.53
C GLY A 120 -6.05 15.58 -4.09
N ILE A 121 -6.25 14.68 -5.05
CA ILE A 121 -6.74 13.32 -4.83
C ILE A 121 -5.62 12.50 -4.18
N ILE A 122 -5.96 11.73 -3.14
CA ILE A 122 -5.04 10.78 -2.50
C ILE A 122 -5.59 9.37 -2.65
N ALA A 123 -4.71 8.44 -3.04
CA ALA A 123 -5.01 7.01 -3.03
C ALA A 123 -4.32 6.31 -1.86
N LEU A 124 -4.91 5.23 -1.35
CA LEU A 124 -4.37 4.40 -0.27
C LEU A 124 -4.42 2.92 -0.66
N TYR A 125 -3.29 2.23 -0.57
CA TYR A 125 -3.25 0.78 -0.57
C TYR A 125 -3.39 0.26 0.86
N THR A 126 -4.32 -0.67 1.06
CA THR A 126 -4.51 -1.31 2.36
C THR A 126 -4.85 -2.79 2.21
N PRO A 127 -4.09 -3.69 2.84
CA PRO A 127 -4.57 -5.04 3.09
C PRO A 127 -5.82 -4.97 3.98
N PHE A 128 -6.77 -5.86 3.77
CA PHE A 128 -7.95 -5.94 4.63
C PHE A 128 -8.38 -7.36 4.92
N LEU A 129 -8.96 -7.53 6.10
CA LEU A 129 -9.54 -8.77 6.57
C LEU A 129 -10.78 -8.49 7.41
N ILE A 130 -11.92 -8.95 6.92
CA ILE A 130 -13.23 -8.81 7.55
C ILE A 130 -13.59 -10.16 8.16
N PHE A 131 -13.85 -10.21 9.46
CA PHE A 131 -14.23 -11.46 10.12
C PHE A 131 -15.29 -11.21 11.20
N SER A 132 -16.10 -12.24 11.48
CA SER A 132 -17.05 -12.21 12.59
C SER A 132 -16.33 -12.44 13.93
N LYS A 133 -16.92 -12.04 15.06
CA LYS A 133 -16.33 -12.32 16.38
C LYS A 133 -16.18 -13.82 16.68
N GLU A 134 -16.94 -14.65 15.98
CA GLU A 134 -16.96 -16.10 16.09
C GLU A 134 -15.88 -16.75 15.21
N ASP A 135 -15.41 -16.05 14.17
CA ASP A 135 -14.34 -16.48 13.27
C ASP A 135 -12.96 -16.05 13.79
N SER A 136 -12.28 -16.94 14.51
CA SER A 136 -10.84 -16.78 14.73
C SER A 136 -10.09 -17.02 13.42
N ASP A 137 -9.78 -15.97 12.66
CA ASP A 137 -9.07 -16.13 11.38
C ASP A 137 -7.55 -16.22 11.53
N LEU A 138 -7.09 -17.41 11.88
CA LEU A 138 -5.67 -17.67 11.95
C LEU A 138 -4.94 -17.45 10.62
N ASN A 139 -5.52 -17.84 9.49
CA ASN A 139 -4.83 -17.78 8.19
C ASN A 139 -4.62 -16.35 7.73
N GLY A 140 -5.65 -15.49 7.81
CA GLY A 140 -5.51 -14.06 7.51
C GLY A 140 -4.54 -13.37 8.47
N MET A 141 -4.53 -13.74 9.75
CA MET A 141 -3.54 -13.24 10.72
C MET A 141 -2.09 -13.67 10.37
N ILE A 142 -1.88 -14.89 9.90
CA ILE A 142 -0.57 -15.35 9.43
C ILE A 142 -0.11 -14.52 8.22
N GLN A 143 -1.00 -14.27 7.25
CA GLN A 143 -0.66 -13.43 6.10
C GLN A 143 -0.35 -11.98 6.51
N LEU A 144 -1.10 -11.42 7.45
CA LEU A 144 -0.80 -10.12 8.05
C LEU A 144 0.54 -10.10 8.77
N ALA A 145 0.90 -11.16 9.47
CA ALA A 145 2.21 -11.27 10.10
C ALA A 145 3.33 -11.28 9.05
N ASP A 146 3.21 -12.08 7.99
CA ASP A 146 4.17 -12.10 6.87
C ASP A 146 4.33 -10.71 6.23
N TYR A 147 3.24 -9.94 6.14
CA TYR A 147 3.26 -8.55 5.69
C TYR A 147 3.92 -7.60 6.71
N ALA A 148 3.46 -7.62 7.96
CA ALA A 148 3.87 -6.71 9.02
C ALA A 148 5.33 -6.87 9.41
N LEU A 149 5.81 -8.12 9.54
CA LEU A 149 7.17 -8.42 9.98
C LEU A 149 8.24 -7.99 8.96
N ARG A 150 7.86 -7.67 7.71
CA ARG A 150 8.75 -7.04 6.71
C ARG A 150 8.99 -5.55 6.98
N ARG A 151 8.14 -4.89 7.78
CA ARG A 151 8.25 -3.45 8.07
C ARG A 151 9.33 -3.19 9.12
N LYS A 152 10.30 -2.34 8.80
CA LYS A 152 11.44 -2.02 9.69
C LYS A 152 11.01 -1.51 11.06
N TRP A 153 9.94 -0.71 11.12
CA TRP A 153 9.47 -0.14 12.38
C TRP A 153 8.83 -1.20 13.29
N VAL A 154 8.20 -2.24 12.73
CA VAL A 154 7.57 -3.33 13.50
C VAL A 154 8.64 -4.07 14.29
N ARG A 155 9.77 -4.41 13.65
CA ARG A 155 10.91 -5.00 14.36
C ARG A 155 11.36 -4.16 15.55
N LYS A 156 11.56 -2.85 15.35
CA LYS A 156 11.94 -1.92 16.43
C LYS A 156 10.89 -1.84 17.53
N TYR A 157 9.61 -1.82 17.15
CA TYR A 157 8.49 -1.74 18.07
C TYR A 157 8.38 -2.98 18.96
N LEU A 158 8.45 -4.18 18.36
CA LEU A 158 8.42 -5.46 19.09
C LEU A 158 9.58 -5.58 20.07
N THR A 159 10.81 -5.27 19.63
CA THR A 159 11.99 -5.28 20.53
C THR A 159 11.84 -4.31 21.69
N ARG A 160 11.34 -3.09 21.45
CA ARG A 160 11.10 -2.10 22.51
C ARG A 160 10.04 -2.56 23.52
N LYS A 161 9.08 -3.37 23.08
CA LYS A 161 8.05 -3.99 23.94
C LYS A 161 8.53 -5.26 24.64
N GLY A 162 9.82 -5.59 24.56
CA GLY A 162 10.41 -6.75 25.24
C GLY A 162 10.27 -8.07 24.49
N HIS A 163 9.80 -8.04 23.23
CA HIS A 163 9.58 -9.25 22.44
C HIS A 163 10.81 -9.61 21.60
N ASN A 164 11.10 -10.91 21.50
CA ASN A 164 12.11 -11.42 20.58
C ASN A 164 11.53 -11.53 19.16
N PHE A 165 11.95 -10.61 18.28
CA PHE A 165 11.48 -10.55 16.89
C PHE A 165 11.71 -11.86 16.13
N ASN A 166 12.87 -12.50 16.31
CA ASN A 166 13.21 -13.73 15.58
C ASN A 166 12.32 -14.90 16.01
N GLN A 167 12.00 -14.99 17.31
CA GLN A 167 11.05 -15.99 17.82
C GLN A 167 9.64 -15.74 17.26
N ILE A 168 9.15 -14.49 17.27
CA ILE A 168 7.86 -14.16 16.66
C ILE A 168 7.87 -14.51 15.17
N GLN A 169 8.92 -14.17 14.45
CA GLN A 169 9.02 -14.48 13.02
C GLN A 169 9.06 -15.99 12.75
N ALA A 170 9.73 -16.78 13.59
CA ALA A 170 9.76 -18.23 13.46
C ALA A 170 8.36 -18.84 13.66
N LEU A 171 7.59 -18.34 14.63
CA LEU A 171 6.23 -18.81 14.91
C LEU A 171 5.29 -18.71 13.70
N PHE A 172 5.43 -17.66 12.87
CA PHE A 172 4.59 -17.49 11.67
C PHE A 172 5.12 -18.22 10.42
N LYS A 173 6.39 -18.64 10.40
CA LYS A 173 6.96 -19.43 9.29
C LYS A 173 6.43 -20.87 9.24
N GLU A 174 6.02 -21.42 10.38
CA GLU A 174 5.56 -22.81 10.45
C GLU A 174 4.17 -23.03 9.84
N LYS A 175 3.42 -21.95 9.54
CA LYS A 175 2.18 -21.86 8.72
C LYS A 175 1.07 -22.89 8.98
N LYS A 176 1.17 -23.73 10.00
CA LYS A 176 0.32 -24.91 10.20
C LYS A 176 -0.59 -24.84 11.42
N LYS A 177 -0.32 -23.95 12.39
CA LYS A 177 -1.10 -23.82 13.64
C LYS A 177 -1.06 -22.40 14.18
N ALA A 178 -2.01 -22.09 15.07
CA ALA A 178 -2.00 -20.85 15.81
C ALA A 178 -0.68 -20.77 16.58
N PRO A 179 0.09 -19.68 16.44
CA PRO A 179 1.34 -19.58 17.15
C PRO A 179 1.00 -19.63 18.65
N ASN A 180 1.54 -20.63 19.36
CA ASN A 180 1.41 -20.73 20.81
C ASN A 180 2.20 -19.59 21.44
N MET A 181 1.54 -18.44 21.56
CA MET A 181 2.13 -17.16 21.85
C MET A 181 1.53 -16.61 23.13
N LYS A 182 2.39 -15.99 23.96
CA LYS A 182 1.93 -15.30 25.16
C LYS A 182 0.90 -14.22 24.78
N HIS A 183 -0.15 -14.08 25.59
CA HIS A 183 -1.24 -13.10 25.38
C HIS A 183 -0.72 -11.70 25.04
N GLN A 184 0.25 -11.21 25.79
CA GLN A 184 0.86 -9.89 25.58
C GLN A 184 1.51 -9.72 24.19
N SER A 185 2.14 -10.76 23.65
CA SER A 185 2.74 -10.72 22.32
C SER A 185 1.66 -10.70 21.23
N MET A 186 0.56 -11.43 21.44
CA MET A 186 -0.60 -11.40 20.55
C MET A 186 -1.25 -10.02 20.52
N GLU A 187 -1.50 -9.40 21.69
CA GLU A 187 -2.02 -8.03 21.77
C GLU A 187 -1.11 -7.02 21.06
N THR A 188 0.21 -7.18 21.22
CA THR A 188 1.18 -6.31 20.57
C THR A 188 1.12 -6.45 19.04
N LEU A 189 0.92 -7.66 18.52
CA LEU A 189 0.75 -7.90 17.08
C LEU A 189 -0.58 -7.40 16.56
N LEU A 190 -1.68 -7.58 17.29
CA LEU A 190 -2.99 -7.03 16.94
C LEU A 190 -2.93 -5.51 16.81
N HIS A 191 -2.20 -4.83 17.69
CA HIS A 191 -1.93 -3.41 17.54
C HIS A 191 -1.18 -3.10 16.24
N VAL A 192 -0.12 -3.85 15.92
CA VAL A 192 0.61 -3.68 14.65
C VAL A 192 -0.29 -3.91 13.42
N PHE A 193 -1.17 -4.90 13.46
CA PHE A 193 -2.08 -5.19 12.35
C PHE A 193 -3.07 -4.04 12.12
N LYS A 194 -3.60 -3.45 13.19
CA LYS A 194 -4.48 -2.27 13.10
C LYS A 194 -3.80 -1.05 12.46
N GLU A 195 -2.49 -0.90 12.61
CA GLU A 195 -1.72 0.19 11.99
C GLU A 195 -1.38 -0.07 10.50
N LEU A 196 -1.47 -1.32 10.04
CA LEU A 196 -1.00 -1.74 8.72
C LEU A 196 -2.11 -2.25 7.80
N SER A 197 -3.33 -2.39 8.30
CA SER A 197 -4.45 -2.99 7.57
C SER A 197 -5.81 -2.54 8.12
N ILE A 198 -6.84 -2.77 7.32
CA ILE A 198 -8.23 -2.71 7.77
C ILE A 198 -8.62 -4.10 8.27
N PHE A 199 -8.67 -4.29 9.58
CA PHE A 199 -8.81 -5.59 10.21
C PHE A 199 -9.85 -5.53 11.32
N GLY A 200 -10.87 -6.40 11.25
CA GLY A 200 -11.87 -6.54 12.31
C GLY A 200 -13.25 -6.96 11.80
N ASP A 201 -14.24 -6.80 12.67
CA ASP A 201 -15.65 -6.86 12.32
C ASP A 201 -16.11 -5.61 11.54
N MET A 202 -17.32 -5.66 10.96
CA MET A 202 -17.88 -4.56 10.17
C MET A 202 -17.89 -3.23 10.93
N GLN A 203 -18.24 -3.24 12.22
CA GLN A 203 -18.25 -2.01 13.05
C GLN A 203 -16.85 -1.43 13.25
N THR A 204 -15.84 -2.28 13.42
CA THR A 204 -14.44 -1.86 13.53
C THR A 204 -13.94 -1.27 12.21
N ILE A 205 -14.33 -1.88 11.10
CA ILE A 205 -13.95 -1.42 9.76
C ILE A 205 -14.58 -0.07 9.44
N SER A 206 -15.88 0.12 9.67
CA SER A 206 -16.54 1.40 9.44
C SER A 206 -15.83 2.54 10.19
N ARG A 207 -15.50 2.33 11.47
CA ARG A 207 -14.73 3.32 12.27
C ARG A 207 -13.32 3.57 11.72
N HIS A 208 -12.66 2.55 11.19
CA HIS A 208 -11.36 2.73 10.53
C HIS A 208 -11.48 3.56 9.27
N LEU A 209 -12.50 3.32 8.45
CA LEU A 209 -12.75 4.06 7.21
C LEU A 209 -13.13 5.53 7.48
N GLU A 210 -13.79 5.83 8.60
CA GLU A 210 -14.04 7.23 9.00
C GLU A 210 -12.75 8.04 9.21
N ARG A 211 -11.66 7.39 9.64
CA ARG A 211 -10.35 8.05 9.77
C ARG A 211 -9.68 8.30 8.42
N LEU A 212 -10.20 7.71 7.36
CA LEU A 212 -9.70 7.80 6.00
C LEU A 212 -10.53 8.73 5.11
N ARG A 213 -11.41 9.57 5.68
CA ARG A 213 -12.26 10.52 4.92
C ARG A 213 -11.49 11.45 3.97
N GLU A 214 -10.23 11.74 4.26
CA GLU A 214 -9.35 12.55 3.40
C GLU A 214 -8.71 11.76 2.23
N VAL A 215 -8.88 10.43 2.21
CA VAL A 215 -8.46 9.54 1.13
C VAL A 215 -9.61 9.39 0.14
N ASN A 216 -9.33 9.60 -1.12
CA ASN A 216 -10.34 9.59 -2.18
C ASN A 216 -10.48 8.22 -2.84
N ILE A 217 -9.40 7.45 -2.91
CA ILE A 217 -9.36 6.15 -3.57
C ILE A 217 -8.74 5.13 -2.63
N ILE A 218 -9.46 4.06 -2.32
CA ILE A 218 -8.95 2.94 -1.52
C ILE A 218 -8.75 1.73 -2.42
N ILE A 219 -7.51 1.26 -2.50
CA ILE A 219 -7.13 0.03 -3.19
C ILE A 219 -6.95 -1.05 -2.12
N GLY A 220 -8.01 -1.82 -1.91
CA GLY A 220 -8.06 -2.92 -0.95
C GLY A 220 -7.40 -4.19 -1.48
N PHE A 221 -6.60 -4.86 -0.67
CA PHE A 221 -6.11 -6.21 -0.93
C PHE A 221 -6.71 -7.20 0.08
N PRO A 222 -7.65 -8.07 -0.33
CA PRO A 222 -8.28 -9.01 0.58
C PRO A 222 -7.26 -10.08 1.00
N LEU A 223 -7.10 -10.29 2.31
CA LEU A 223 -6.18 -11.30 2.85
C LEU A 223 -6.77 -12.72 2.80
N ARG A 224 -8.09 -12.83 2.66
CA ARG A 224 -8.77 -14.04 2.22
C ARG A 224 -9.22 -13.84 0.79
N GLU A 225 -8.81 -14.72 -0.12
CA GLU A 225 -9.22 -14.68 -1.53
C GLU A 225 -10.66 -15.19 -1.71
N GLU A 226 -11.60 -14.54 -1.03
CA GLU A 226 -13.03 -14.88 -1.01
C GLU A 226 -13.84 -13.70 -1.54
N GLU A 227 -14.85 -14.00 -2.35
CA GLU A 227 -15.74 -12.98 -2.91
C GLU A 227 -16.49 -12.20 -1.81
N SER A 228 -16.82 -12.87 -0.70
CA SER A 228 -17.47 -12.27 0.47
C SER A 228 -16.66 -11.12 1.07
N GLN A 229 -15.32 -11.23 1.14
CA GLN A 229 -14.45 -10.14 1.61
C GLN A 229 -14.63 -8.89 0.74
N VAL A 230 -14.60 -9.07 -0.58
CA VAL A 230 -14.71 -7.97 -1.54
C VAL A 230 -16.08 -7.31 -1.43
N ARG A 231 -17.15 -8.10 -1.33
CA ARG A 231 -18.52 -7.60 -1.17
C ARG A 231 -18.70 -6.80 0.12
N HIS A 232 -18.32 -7.38 1.26
CA HIS A 232 -18.42 -6.70 2.55
C HIS A 232 -17.56 -5.42 2.61
N PHE A 233 -16.37 -5.45 2.01
CA PHE A 233 -15.52 -4.26 1.95
C PHE A 233 -16.12 -3.17 1.07
N ALA A 234 -16.77 -3.52 -0.03
CA ALA A 234 -17.47 -2.58 -0.88
C ALA A 234 -18.73 -1.97 -0.21
N GLU A 235 -19.38 -2.68 0.70
CA GLU A 235 -20.56 -2.18 1.43
C GLU A 235 -20.23 -1.10 2.47
N VAL A 236 -18.98 -1.03 2.92
CA VAL A 236 -18.53 -0.10 3.97
C VAL A 236 -17.72 1.09 3.46
N LEU A 237 -17.37 1.09 2.18
CA LEU A 237 -16.73 2.21 1.46
C LEU A 237 -17.76 3.24 1.02
#